data_AF-A0A367GM78-F1
#
_entry.id   AF-A0A367GM78-F1
#
_cell.length_a   1.000
_cell.length_b   1.000
_cell.length_c   1.000
_cell.angle_alpha   90.00
_cell.angle_beta   90.00
_cell.angle_gamma   90.00
#
_symmetry.space_group_name_H-M   'P 1'
#
loop_
_entity.id
_entity.type
_entity.pdbx_description
1 polymer ?
#
loop_
_entity_poly.entity_id
_entity_poly.type
_entity_poly.pdbx_seq_one_letter_code
_entity_poly.pdbx_strand_id
1 'polypeptide(L)'
;MRPNALTLICVIISIMLGGCKTQIDEHLYIENFDNGKELVYVDVDDYMFSVIDADVKAYAKCSKFLFVIQEDANGRLQYYIIDRSLDYSDEKLKPTPFLKSYFYSFLNDECTNVELAEF
;
A
#
# COMPACT_ATOMS: atom_id res chain seq x y z
N MET A 1 -12.89 14.44 20.11
CA MET A 1 -12.48 15.72 19.48
C MET A 1 -11.38 15.39 18.47
N ARG A 2 -11.67 15.63 17.19
CA ARG A 2 -10.83 15.66 15.96
C ARG A 2 -9.75 14.55 15.79
N PRO A 3 -9.89 13.64 14.82
CA PRO A 3 -8.78 12.78 14.44
C PRO A 3 -7.67 13.63 13.81
N ASN A 4 -6.44 13.29 14.19
CA ASN A 4 -5.21 13.95 13.76
C ASN A 4 -5.15 14.03 12.24
N ALA A 5 -4.83 15.22 11.74
CA ALA A 5 -4.50 15.43 10.35
C ALA A 5 -3.41 14.43 9.95
N LEU A 6 -3.74 13.50 9.03
CA LEU A 6 -2.73 12.82 8.25
C LEU A 6 -1.85 13.93 7.66
N THR A 7 -0.62 14.02 8.14
CA THR A 7 0.36 14.92 7.57
C THR A 7 0.70 14.32 6.22
N LEU A 8 0.03 14.81 5.17
CA LEU A 8 0.35 14.49 3.78
C LEU A 8 1.74 15.07 3.51
N ILE A 9 2.78 14.31 3.83
CA ILE A 9 4.14 14.64 3.43
C ILE A 9 4.23 14.24 1.95
N CYS A 10 3.88 15.14 1.03
CA CYS A 10 4.38 15.03 -0.35
C CYS A 10 5.90 15.18 -0.23
N VAL A 11 6.62 14.05 -0.11
CA VAL A 11 8.06 14.05 -0.26
C VAL A 11 8.30 14.32 -1.75
N ILE A 12 8.64 15.57 -2.07
CA ILE A 12 9.03 15.99 -3.41
C ILE A 12 10.42 15.42 -3.67
N ILE A 13 10.50 14.13 -4.00
CA ILE A 13 11.65 13.58 -4.73
C ILE A 13 11.36 13.83 -6.21
N SER A 14 11.53 15.08 -6.62
CA SER A 14 11.62 15.42 -8.03
C SER A 14 12.98 14.97 -8.53
N ILE A 15 13.02 14.04 -9.48
CA ILE A 15 13.72 14.18 -10.77
C ILE A 15 13.03 13.23 -11.77
N MET A 16 12.29 13.83 -12.72
CA MET A 16 11.78 13.29 -14.00
C MET A 16 10.35 12.76 -14.19
N LEU A 17 9.56 12.40 -13.17
CA LEU A 17 8.15 11.99 -13.38
C LEU A 17 7.26 12.52 -12.23
N GLY A 18 6.35 13.45 -12.53
CA GLY A 18 5.66 14.29 -11.54
C GLY A 18 4.53 13.61 -10.76
N GLY A 19 4.83 12.62 -9.92
CA GLY A 19 3.88 12.02 -8.96
C GLY A 19 4.15 12.46 -7.51
N CYS A 20 3.11 12.73 -6.72
CA CYS A 20 3.25 12.76 -5.26
C CYS A 20 3.32 11.32 -4.74
N LYS A 21 4.29 11.03 -3.87
CA LYS A 21 4.43 9.76 -3.17
C LYS A 21 4.04 9.94 -1.71
N THR A 22 3.30 8.97 -1.17
CA THR A 22 2.94 8.87 0.25
C THR A 22 3.72 7.72 0.85
N GLN A 23 4.68 8.01 1.74
CA GLN A 23 5.40 6.97 2.46
C GLN A 23 4.48 6.32 3.50
N ILE A 24 4.40 5.00 3.48
CA ILE A 24 3.55 4.20 4.39
C ILE A 24 4.43 3.38 5.35
N ASP A 25 5.61 3.00 4.87
CA ASP A 25 6.64 2.34 5.66
C ASP A 25 8.05 2.71 5.19
N GLU A 26 9.08 2.23 5.88
CA GLU A 26 10.49 2.50 5.54
C GLU A 26 10.77 2.31 4.03
N HIS A 27 10.34 1.17 3.48
CA HIS A 27 10.53 0.81 2.08
C HIS A 27 9.24 0.77 1.25
N LEU A 28 8.07 1.10 1.80
CA LEU A 28 6.79 1.00 1.10
C LEU A 28 6.11 2.37 0.93
N TYR A 29 5.70 2.64 -0.30
CA TYR A 29 5.11 3.91 -0.71
C TYR A 29 3.86 3.68 -1.56
N ILE A 30 2.90 4.58 -1.48
CA ILE A 30 1.87 4.72 -2.51
C ILE A 30 2.23 5.88 -3.42
N GLU A 31 2.36 5.60 -4.70
CA GLU A 31 2.72 6.57 -5.72
C GLU A 31 1.56 6.80 -6.69
N ASN A 32 1.34 8.06 -7.07
CA ASN A 32 0.34 8.41 -8.07
C ASN A 32 0.95 8.28 -9.47
N PHE A 33 0.37 7.37 -10.26
CA PHE A 33 0.61 7.18 -11.68
C PHE A 33 -0.61 7.62 -12.50
N ASP A 34 -0.45 7.74 -13.82
CA ASP A 34 -1.52 8.18 -14.73
C ASP A 34 -2.75 7.25 -14.72
N ASN A 35 -2.54 5.98 -14.33
CA ASN A 35 -3.53 4.90 -14.27
C ASN A 35 -4.10 4.66 -12.86
N GLY A 36 -3.66 5.39 -11.83
CA GLY A 36 -4.11 5.21 -10.46
C GLY A 36 -2.97 5.31 -9.45
N LYS A 37 -3.23 4.85 -8.23
CA LYS A 37 -2.25 4.81 -7.14
C LYS A 37 -1.66 3.42 -7.02
N GLU A 38 -0.36 3.22 -7.13
CA GLU A 38 0.25 1.89 -7.00
C GLU A 38 1.02 1.78 -5.68
N LEU A 39 1.06 0.57 -5.11
CA LEU A 39 1.93 0.28 -3.96
C LEU A 39 3.30 -0.13 -4.49
N VAL A 40 4.33 0.64 -4.15
CA VAL A 40 5.70 0.43 -4.60
C VAL A 40 6.63 0.17 -3.41
N TYR A 41 7.57 -0.74 -3.62
CA TYR A 41 8.68 -1.03 -2.73
C TYR A 41 9.95 -0.36 -3.28
N VAL A 42 10.71 0.30 -2.41
CA VAL A 42 12.00 0.91 -2.75
C VAL A 42 13.10 0.20 -1.99
N ASP A 43 14.02 -0.43 -2.71
CA ASP A 43 15.13 -1.18 -2.12
C ASP A 43 16.25 -0.27 -1.57
N VAL A 44 17.36 -0.89 -1.14
CA VAL A 44 18.50 -0.18 -0.57
C VAL A 44 19.33 0.60 -1.59
N ASP A 45 19.17 0.31 -2.88
CA ASP A 45 19.86 0.95 -4.01
C ASP A 45 18.95 1.98 -4.71
N ASP A 46 17.84 2.38 -4.06
CA ASP A 46 16.80 3.29 -4.55
C ASP A 46 16.06 2.80 -5.81
N TYR A 47 16.11 1.50 -6.10
CA TYR A 47 15.32 0.90 -7.19
C TYR A 47 13.87 0.68 -6.73
N MET A 48 12.95 1.00 -7.64
CA MET A 48 11.52 0.94 -7.39
C MET A 48 10.90 -0.29 -8.04
N PHE A 49 10.16 -1.06 -7.25
CA PHE A 49 9.47 -2.27 -7.67
C PHE A 49 7.99 -2.15 -7.31
N SER A 50 7.11 -2.42 -8.25
CA SER A 50 5.68 -2.46 -7.95
C SER A 50 5.36 -3.72 -7.14
N VAL A 51 4.70 -3.54 -6.00
CA VAL A 51 4.17 -4.62 -5.16
C VAL A 51 2.74 -4.94 -5.60
N ILE A 52 1.98 -3.90 -5.96
CA ILE A 52 0.60 -3.99 -6.45
C ILE A 52 0.46 -3.08 -7.67
N ASP A 53 0.24 -3.70 -8.83
CA ASP A 53 0.11 -3.08 -10.15
C ASP A 53 -1.33 -2.61 -10.48
N ALA A 54 -2.02 -1.96 -9.53
CA ALA A 54 -3.35 -1.36 -9.77
C ALA A 54 -3.71 -0.28 -8.73
N ASP A 55 -4.86 0.37 -8.93
CA ASP A 55 -5.29 1.53 -8.13
C ASP A 55 -5.66 1.15 -6.69
N VAL A 56 -4.79 1.53 -5.75
CA VAL A 56 -4.97 1.37 -4.31
C VAL A 56 -6.01 2.36 -3.80
N LYS A 57 -7.09 1.83 -3.26
CA LYS A 57 -8.22 2.60 -2.71
C LYS A 57 -8.08 2.85 -1.22
N ALA A 58 -7.55 1.89 -0.49
CA ALA A 58 -7.38 2.02 0.95
C ALA A 58 -6.25 1.13 1.49
N TYR A 59 -5.70 1.51 2.63
CA TYR A 59 -4.74 0.68 3.35
C TYR A 59 -4.87 0.81 4.88
N ALA A 60 -4.37 -0.20 5.60
CA ALA A 60 -4.19 -0.16 7.05
C ALA A 60 -2.84 -0.80 7.41
N LYS A 61 -2.05 -0.12 8.23
CA LYS A 61 -0.75 -0.61 8.71
C LYS A 61 -0.90 -1.15 10.12
N CYS A 62 -0.56 -2.42 10.34
CA CYS A 62 -0.69 -3.08 11.63
C CYS A 62 0.50 -4.00 11.91
N SER A 63 1.04 -3.98 13.13
CA SER A 63 2.10 -4.90 13.58
C SER A 63 3.21 -5.13 12.56
N LYS A 64 3.24 -6.25 11.82
CA LYS A 64 4.19 -6.54 10.74
C LYS A 64 3.58 -6.51 9.33
N PHE A 65 2.27 -6.32 9.22
CA PHE A 65 1.53 -6.41 7.98
C PHE A 65 1.04 -5.04 7.49
N LEU A 66 0.86 -4.92 6.17
CA LEU A 66 0.09 -3.87 5.52
C LEU A 66 -1.11 -4.51 4.83
N PHE A 67 -2.30 -4.05 5.17
CA PHE A 67 -3.55 -4.49 4.57
C PHE A 67 -3.91 -3.50 3.49
N VAL A 68 -4.11 -3.96 2.25
CA VAL A 68 -4.34 -3.09 1.11
C VAL A 68 -5.59 -3.54 0.36
N ILE A 69 -6.42 -2.57 -0.02
CA ILE A 69 -7.55 -2.75 -0.92
C ILE A 69 -7.21 -2.05 -2.23
N GLN A 70 -7.18 -2.81 -3.31
CA GLN A 70 -7.04 -2.28 -4.66
C GLN A 70 -8.33 -2.46 -5.47
N GLU A 71 -8.43 -1.71 -6.56
CA GLU A 71 -9.42 -1.92 -7.62
C GLU A 71 -8.73 -2.35 -8.90
N ASP A 72 -9.13 -3.50 -9.47
CA ASP A 72 -8.60 -3.96 -10.75
C ASP A 72 -9.15 -3.14 -11.94
N ALA A 73 -8.62 -3.36 -13.14
CA ALA A 73 -9.04 -2.66 -14.36
C ALA A 73 -10.54 -2.81 -14.72
N ASN A 74 -11.26 -3.73 -14.07
CA ASN A 74 -12.70 -3.93 -14.25
C ASN A 74 -13.53 -3.33 -13.10
N GLY A 75 -12.93 -2.54 -12.21
CA GLY A 75 -13.62 -1.95 -11.06
C GLY A 75 -13.85 -2.94 -9.92
N ARG A 76 -13.17 -4.10 -9.89
CA ARG A 76 -13.38 -5.10 -8.83
C ARG A 76 -12.36 -4.93 -7.72
N LEU A 77 -12.87 -4.87 -6.48
CA LEU A 77 -12.02 -4.79 -5.31
C LEU A 77 -11.30 -6.10 -5.03
N GLN A 78 -10.00 -6.01 -4.79
CA GLN A 78 -9.14 -7.11 -4.37
C GLN A 78 -8.41 -6.73 -3.08
N TYR A 79 -8.12 -7.75 -2.27
CA TYR A 79 -7.71 -7.57 -0.88
C TYR A 79 -6.37 -8.24 -0.65
N TYR A 80 -5.35 -7.49 -0.22
CA TYR A 80 -3.98 -7.97 -0.09
C TYR A 80 -3.48 -7.81 1.33
N ILE A 81 -2.74 -8.81 1.81
CA ILE A 81 -2.00 -8.76 3.07
C ILE A 81 -0.52 -8.82 2.70
N ILE A 82 0.20 -7.74 2.97
CA ILE A 82 1.60 -7.54 2.64
C ILE A 82 2.40 -7.73 3.92
N ASP A 83 3.43 -8.58 3.90
CA ASP A 83 4.37 -8.70 5.02
C ASP A 83 5.46 -7.65 4.82
N ARG A 84 5.49 -6.64 5.69
CA ARG A 84 6.37 -5.48 5.56
C ARG A 84 7.84 -5.80 5.84
N SER A 85 8.15 -7.04 6.25
CA SER A 85 9.52 -7.51 6.45
C SER A 85 10.15 -8.15 5.21
N LEU A 86 9.38 -8.31 4.13
CA LEU A 86 9.86 -8.89 2.89
C LEU A 86 10.42 -7.84 1.93
N ASP A 87 11.44 -8.26 1.19
CA ASP A 87 12.02 -7.51 0.08
C ASP A 87 11.25 -7.85 -1.20
N TYR A 88 10.41 -6.93 -1.66
CA TYR A 88 9.55 -7.13 -2.83
C TYR A 88 10.26 -6.86 -4.17
N SER A 89 11.58 -6.68 -4.19
CA SER A 89 12.36 -6.68 -5.44
C SER A 89 12.35 -8.05 -6.14
N ASP A 90 12.11 -9.15 -5.40
CA ASP A 90 11.89 -10.47 -5.98
C ASP A 90 10.42 -10.65 -6.39
N GLU A 91 10.18 -10.74 -7.70
CA GLU A 91 8.85 -11.00 -8.29
C GLU A 91 8.15 -12.23 -7.71
N LYS A 92 8.89 -13.22 -7.19
CA LYS A 92 8.30 -14.41 -6.55
C LYS A 92 7.65 -14.12 -5.21
N LEU A 93 7.98 -12.99 -4.59
CA LEU A 93 7.43 -12.56 -3.31
C LEU A 93 6.18 -11.68 -3.48
N LYS A 94 5.79 -11.35 -4.71
CA LYS A 94 4.57 -10.57 -4.96
C LYS A 94 3.34 -11.24 -4.31
N PRO A 95 2.53 -10.45 -3.60
CA PRO A 95 1.40 -10.98 -2.85
C PRO A 95 0.30 -11.46 -3.79
N THR A 96 -0.54 -12.38 -3.31
CA THR A 96 -1.75 -12.79 -4.03
C THR A 96 -3.00 -12.30 -3.29
N PRO A 97 -4.09 -12.01 -4.02
CA PRO A 97 -5.31 -11.49 -3.38
C PRO A 97 -6.02 -12.56 -2.55
N PHE A 98 -6.52 -12.13 -1.39
CA PHE A 98 -7.32 -12.91 -0.47
C PHE A 98 -8.81 -12.71 -0.71
N LEU A 99 -9.61 -13.68 -0.25
CA LEU A 99 -11.05 -13.48 -0.13
C LEU A 99 -11.33 -12.40 0.93
N LYS A 100 -12.33 -11.55 0.65
CA LYS A 100 -12.75 -10.44 1.52
C LYS A 100 -12.95 -10.87 2.98
N SER A 101 -13.64 -11.99 3.23
CA SER A 101 -13.92 -12.47 4.58
C SER A 101 -12.65 -12.80 5.36
N TYR A 102 -11.68 -13.48 4.73
CA TYR A 102 -10.41 -13.80 5.36
C TYR A 102 -9.58 -12.54 5.62
N PHE A 103 -9.56 -11.61 4.68
CA PHE A 103 -8.87 -10.32 4.86
C PHE A 103 -9.38 -9.57 6.11
N TYR A 104 -10.69 -9.37 6.24
CA TYR A 104 -11.25 -8.62 7.38
C TYR A 104 -11.17 -9.38 8.70
N SER A 105 -11.24 -10.72 8.68
CA SER A 105 -10.98 -11.52 9.88
C SER A 105 -9.56 -11.27 10.37
N PHE A 106 -8.58 -11.40 9.48
CA PHE A 106 -7.17 -11.23 9.82
C PHE A 106 -6.83 -9.78 10.21
N LEU A 107 -7.44 -8.80 9.55
CA LEU A 107 -7.33 -7.39 9.94
C LEU A 107 -7.80 -7.17 11.38
N ASN A 108 -8.96 -7.70 11.76
CA ASN A 108 -9.49 -7.52 13.11
C ASN A 108 -8.65 -8.25 14.17
N ASP A 109 -8.02 -9.37 13.81
CA ASP A 109 -7.15 -10.14 14.70
C ASP A 109 -5.79 -9.44 14.91
N GLU A 110 -5.20 -8.88 13.85
CA GLU A 110 -3.88 -8.22 13.88
C GLU A 110 -3.95 -6.74 14.30
N CYS A 111 -5.10 -6.08 14.13
CA CYS A 111 -5.25 -4.66 14.34
C CYS A 111 -6.30 -4.36 15.42
N THR A 112 -5.87 -3.87 16.58
CA THR A 112 -6.82 -3.36 17.59
C THR A 112 -7.28 -1.94 17.20
N ASN A 113 -8.56 -1.77 16.84
CA ASN A 113 -9.20 -0.48 16.53
C ASN A 113 -8.55 0.31 15.38
N VAL A 114 -8.18 -0.34 14.27
CA VAL A 114 -7.64 0.36 13.09
C VAL A 114 -8.73 0.59 12.05
N GLU A 115 -8.84 1.82 11.57
CA GLU A 115 -9.62 2.18 10.39
C GLU A 115 -8.73 2.17 9.15
N LEU A 116 -9.31 1.77 8.00
CA LEU A 116 -8.64 1.86 6.72
C LEU A 116 -8.49 3.34 6.32
N ALA A 117 -7.28 3.75 5.98
CA ALA A 117 -7.02 5.05 5.37
C ALA A 117 -7.43 4.99 3.89
N GLU A 118 -8.44 5.78 3.51
CA GLU A 118 -8.98 5.85 2.15
C GLU A 118 -8.33 7.01 1.35
N PHE A 119 -8.34 6.88 0.02
CA PHE A 119 -7.82 7.85 -0.94
C PHE A 119 -8.86 8.47 -1.86
#